data_AF-D1JCV9-F1
#
_entry.id   AF-D1JCV9-F1
#
_cell.length_a   1.000
_cell.length_b   1.000
_cell.length_c   1.000
_cell.angle_alpha   90.00
_cell.angle_beta   90.00
_cell.angle_gamma   90.00
#
_symmetry.space_group_name_H-M   'P 1'
#
loop_
_entity.id
_entity.type
_entity.pdbx_description
1 polymer ?
#
loop_
_entity_poly.entity_id
_entity_poly.type
_entity_poly.pdbx_seq_one_letter_code
_entity_poly.pdbx_strand_id
1 'polypeptide(L)'
;MISLSSNEMLLVLGNSGTVAVVKVGVQRQFFVDTPEREIVLAMGPDELLVASGFGTGEEIVKGLRCVLYMIRELNSPLIVLPKNHPASARLKMVLAAGKRIVLSCDITPGTHPEQHLLCAMYEFDGAEILGVEGGVELKGLEWAKYERRGFSSL
;
A
#
# COMPACT_ATOMS: atom_id res chain seq x y z
N MET A 1 -0.45 9.78 15.85
CA MET A 1 -0.05 8.35 15.72
C MET A 1 -1.28 7.47 15.94
N ILE A 2 -1.46 6.45 15.10
CA ILE A 2 -2.47 5.40 15.23
C ILE A 2 -1.74 4.10 15.55
N SER A 3 -2.12 3.42 16.63
CA SER A 3 -1.54 2.11 16.97
C SER A 3 -1.96 1.06 15.95
N LEU A 4 -1.00 0.25 15.50
CA LEU A 4 -1.21 -0.81 14.51
C LEU A 4 -0.24 -1.95 14.76
N SER A 5 -0.75 -3.12 15.09
CA SER A 5 0.05 -4.34 15.21
C SER A 5 0.25 -5.04 13.87
N SER A 6 1.19 -6.00 13.83
CA SER A 6 1.46 -6.82 12.64
C SER A 6 0.35 -7.81 12.28
N ASN A 7 -0.66 -7.97 13.13
CA ASN A 7 -1.84 -8.82 12.86
C ASN A 7 -3.06 -8.00 12.42
N GLU A 8 -2.89 -6.69 12.29
CA GLU A 8 -3.95 -5.77 11.90
C GLU A 8 -3.63 -5.10 10.56
N MET A 9 -4.69 -4.65 9.91
CA MET A 9 -4.68 -3.79 8.74
C MET A 9 -5.44 -2.51 9.10
N LEU A 10 -4.81 -1.37 8.85
CA LEU A 10 -5.46 -0.07 8.94
C LEU A 10 -6.07 0.25 7.57
N LEU A 11 -7.36 0.54 7.56
CA LEU A 11 -8.07 1.08 6.42
C LEU A 11 -8.24 2.58 6.61
N VAL A 12 -7.88 3.36 5.60
CA VAL A 12 -8.17 4.79 5.48
C VAL A 12 -9.23 4.93 4.39
N LEU A 13 -10.40 5.43 4.77
CA LEU A 13 -11.60 5.42 3.95
C LEU A 13 -11.85 6.81 3.38
N GLY A 14 -11.86 6.89 2.04
CA GLY A 14 -12.26 8.06 1.29
C GLY A 14 -13.65 7.90 0.68
N ASN A 15 -14.08 8.91 -0.06
CA ASN A 15 -15.34 8.91 -0.80
C ASN A 15 -15.24 8.11 -2.11
N SER A 16 -14.05 8.10 -2.73
CA SER A 16 -13.79 7.53 -4.05
C SER A 16 -12.68 6.47 -4.04
N GLY A 17 -11.91 6.36 -2.96
CA GLY A 17 -10.88 5.34 -2.80
C GLY A 17 -10.75 4.79 -1.39
N THR A 18 -9.98 3.71 -1.27
CA THR A 18 -9.63 3.08 0.01
C THR A 18 -8.13 2.82 0.05
N VAL A 19 -7.47 3.19 1.13
CA VAL A 19 -6.06 2.84 1.36
C VAL A 19 -5.97 1.83 2.49
N ALA A 20 -5.19 0.77 2.29
CA ALA A 20 -4.92 -0.25 3.28
C ALA A 20 -3.43 -0.24 3.65
N VAL A 21 -3.14 -0.26 4.94
CA VAL A 21 -1.78 -0.23 5.50
C VAL A 21 -1.58 -1.44 6.39
N VAL A 22 -0.49 -2.18 6.18
CA VAL A 22 -0.06 -3.24 7.09
C VAL A 22 1.42 -3.07 7.44
N LYS A 23 1.76 -3.45 8.65
CA LYS A 23 3.16 -3.59 9.09
C LYS A 23 3.79 -4.80 8.44
N VAL A 24 5.08 -4.71 8.10
CA VAL A 24 5.87 -5.87 7.69
C VAL A 24 5.94 -6.89 8.83
N GLY A 25 6.11 -6.42 10.08
CA GLY A 25 5.98 -7.20 11.31
C GLY A 25 7.21 -8.01 11.73
N VAL A 26 8.04 -8.45 10.77
CA VAL A 26 9.36 -9.05 11.04
C VAL A 26 10.33 -8.64 9.94
N GLN A 27 11.62 -8.54 10.25
CA GLN A 27 12.62 -8.24 9.22
C GLN A 27 12.57 -9.29 8.10
N ARG A 28 12.33 -8.85 6.86
CA ARG A 28 12.28 -9.73 5.68
C ARG A 28 12.63 -8.96 4.40
N GLN A 29 12.86 -9.71 3.33
CA GLN A 29 13.12 -9.17 2.01
C GLN A 29 11.84 -9.23 1.17
N PHE A 30 11.64 -8.22 0.33
CA PHE A 30 10.63 -8.21 -0.73
C PHE A 30 11.28 -7.97 -2.08
N PHE A 31 10.59 -8.37 -3.13
CA PHE A 31 11.09 -8.30 -4.51
C PHE A 31 10.22 -7.34 -5.29
N VAL A 32 10.82 -6.34 -5.94
CA VAL A 32 10.16 -5.47 -6.89
C VAL A 32 10.63 -5.87 -8.28
N ASP A 33 9.73 -6.48 -9.05
CA ASP A 33 9.98 -6.87 -10.42
C ASP A 33 9.68 -5.68 -11.34
N THR A 34 10.74 -5.08 -11.90
CA THR A 34 10.61 -3.99 -12.87
C THR A 34 10.91 -4.51 -14.27
N PRO A 35 10.48 -3.79 -15.34
CA PRO A 35 10.74 -4.22 -16.71
C PRO A 35 12.24 -4.43 -17.02
N GLU A 36 13.12 -3.75 -16.31
CA GLU A 36 14.57 -3.80 -16.52
C GLU A 36 15.27 -4.84 -15.63
N ARG A 37 14.79 -5.04 -14.39
CA ARG A 37 15.43 -5.93 -13.41
C ARG A 37 14.54 -6.14 -12.18
N GLU A 38 14.89 -7.14 -11.39
CA GLU A 38 14.39 -7.29 -10.03
C GLU A 38 15.22 -6.46 -9.03
N ILE A 39 14.54 -5.82 -8.09
CA ILE A 39 15.13 -5.04 -6.99
C ILE A 39 14.75 -5.72 -5.67
N VAL A 40 15.74 -5.96 -4.81
CA VAL A 40 15.52 -6.53 -3.47
C VAL A 40 15.39 -5.40 -2.45
N LEU A 41 14.28 -5.39 -1.70
CA LEU A 41 14.01 -4.47 -0.60
C LEU A 41 14.20 -5.21 0.73
N ALA A 42 15.23 -4.86 1.49
CA ALA A 42 15.35 -5.30 2.87
C ALA A 42 14.51 -4.38 3.76
N MET A 43 13.49 -4.93 4.43
CA MET A 43 12.55 -4.15 5.23
C MET A 43 12.53 -4.56 6.69
N GLY A 44 12.46 -3.56 7.57
CA GLY A 44 12.30 -3.71 9.02
C GLY A 44 10.86 -3.96 9.45
N PRO A 45 10.64 -4.44 10.69
CA PRO A 45 9.32 -4.80 11.20
C PRO A 45 8.31 -3.64 11.23
N ASP A 46 8.80 -2.41 11.43
CA ASP A 46 7.96 -1.22 11.53
C ASP A 46 7.65 -0.53 10.20
N GLU A 47 8.30 -0.95 9.12
CA GLU A 47 8.00 -0.47 7.78
C GLU A 47 6.70 -1.07 7.25
N LEU A 48 6.20 -0.48 6.17
CA LEU A 48 4.82 -0.65 5.74
C LEU A 48 4.74 -1.24 4.34
N LEU A 49 3.74 -2.10 4.15
CA LEU A 49 3.14 -2.34 2.85
C LEU A 49 1.85 -1.54 2.79
N VAL A 50 1.70 -0.72 1.75
CA VAL A 50 0.54 0.15 1.56
C VAL A 50 -0.08 -0.18 0.21
N ALA A 51 -1.37 -0.48 0.19
CA ALA A 51 -2.13 -0.68 -1.03
C ALA A 51 -3.22 0.38 -1.15
N SER A 52 -3.39 0.93 -2.35
CA SER A 52 -4.40 1.93 -2.68
C SER A 52 -5.37 1.33 -3.68
N GLY A 53 -6.67 1.39 -3.36
CA GLY A 53 -7.76 0.89 -4.17
C GLY A 53 -8.54 2.04 -4.81
N PHE A 54 -8.77 1.95 -6.11
CA PHE A 54 -9.55 2.90 -6.90
C PHE A 54 -11.04 2.55 -6.83
N GLY A 55 -11.60 2.77 -5.66
CA GLY A 55 -12.99 2.50 -5.31
C GLY A 55 -13.19 2.33 -3.82
N THR A 56 -14.44 2.11 -3.43
CA THR A 56 -14.85 1.91 -2.04
C THR A 56 -15.64 0.61 -1.88
N GLY A 57 -15.92 0.22 -0.64
CA GLY A 57 -16.74 -0.95 -0.31
C GLY A 57 -15.95 -2.24 -0.06
N GLU A 58 -16.67 -3.26 0.38
CA GLU A 58 -16.08 -4.51 0.90
C GLU A 58 -15.32 -5.34 -0.15
N GLU A 59 -15.69 -5.25 -1.43
CA GLU A 59 -14.95 -5.94 -2.50
C GLU A 59 -13.54 -5.36 -2.67
N ILE A 60 -13.41 -4.02 -2.63
CA ILE A 60 -12.12 -3.35 -2.67
C ILE A 60 -11.31 -3.71 -1.43
N VAL A 61 -11.89 -3.67 -0.23
CA VAL A 61 -11.20 -4.03 1.03
C VAL A 61 -10.68 -5.47 0.98
N LYS A 62 -11.48 -6.42 0.50
CA LYS A 62 -11.05 -7.82 0.33
C LYS A 62 -9.91 -7.95 -0.67
N GLY A 63 -9.97 -7.22 -1.79
CA GLY A 63 -8.91 -7.19 -2.79
C GLY A 63 -7.60 -6.62 -2.24
N LEU A 64 -7.67 -5.48 -1.52
CA LEU A 64 -6.51 -4.87 -0.86
C LEU A 64 -5.86 -5.81 0.16
N ARG A 65 -6.67 -6.48 0.98
CA ARG A 65 -6.18 -7.52 1.91
C ARG A 65 -5.48 -8.64 1.15
N CYS A 66 -6.08 -9.13 0.07
CA CYS A 66 -5.53 -10.23 -0.73
C CYS A 66 -4.15 -9.87 -1.30
N VAL A 67 -4.03 -8.72 -1.98
CA VAL A 67 -2.73 -8.34 -2.58
C VAL A 67 -1.67 -8.09 -1.52
N LEU A 68 -2.01 -7.44 -0.41
CA LEU A 68 -1.06 -7.25 0.70
C LEU A 68 -0.64 -8.60 1.31
N TYR A 69 -1.56 -9.57 1.40
CA TYR A 69 -1.27 -10.92 1.90
C TYR A 69 -0.35 -11.69 0.95
N MET A 70 -0.60 -11.64 -0.36
CA MET A 70 0.25 -12.26 -1.38
C MET A 70 1.70 -11.78 -1.29
N ILE A 71 1.90 -10.48 -1.11
CA ILE A 71 3.24 -9.90 -0.97
C ILE A 71 3.83 -10.27 0.40
N ARG A 72 3.10 -10.00 1.49
CA ARG A 72 3.63 -10.15 2.84
C ARG A 72 3.90 -11.60 3.21
N GLU A 73 2.90 -12.46 3.08
CA GLU A 73 2.93 -13.82 3.62
C GLU A 73 3.39 -14.86 2.60
N LEU A 74 3.10 -14.63 1.32
CA LEU A 74 3.48 -15.56 0.25
C LEU A 74 4.72 -15.11 -0.53
N ASN A 75 5.32 -13.97 -0.15
CA ASN A 75 6.52 -13.42 -0.75
C ASN A 75 6.41 -13.27 -2.29
N SER A 76 5.20 -12.98 -2.78
CA SER A 76 5.01 -12.64 -4.19
C SER A 76 5.69 -11.31 -4.51
N PRO A 77 6.19 -11.12 -5.74
CA PRO A 77 6.84 -9.87 -6.12
C PRO A 77 5.84 -8.72 -6.29
N LEU A 78 6.28 -7.52 -5.95
CA LEU A 78 5.68 -6.25 -6.37
C LEU A 78 5.97 -6.04 -7.86
N ILE A 79 4.95 -6.10 -8.72
CA ILE A 79 5.13 -5.98 -10.16
C ILE A 79 4.99 -4.51 -10.60
N VAL A 80 6.02 -3.99 -11.25
CA VAL A 80 6.01 -2.67 -11.90
C VAL A 80 5.81 -2.88 -13.40
N LEU A 81 4.73 -2.33 -13.92
CA LEU A 81 4.41 -2.36 -15.34
C LEU A 81 5.27 -1.35 -16.11
N PRO A 82 5.62 -1.64 -17.38
CA PRO A 82 6.19 -0.64 -18.26
C PRO A 82 5.30 0.59 -18.40
N LYS A 83 5.91 1.74 -18.68
CA LYS A 83 5.16 2.95 -19.06
C LYS A 83 4.25 2.64 -20.26
N ASN A 84 3.02 3.16 -20.23
CA ASN A 84 1.99 2.95 -21.25
C ASN A 84 1.46 1.50 -21.38
N HIS A 85 1.70 0.64 -20.39
CA HIS A 85 1.16 -0.72 -20.43
C HIS A 85 -0.39 -0.71 -20.38
N PRO A 86 -1.09 -1.43 -21.27
CA PRO A 86 -2.56 -1.38 -21.35
C PRO A 86 -3.28 -1.91 -20.11
N ALA A 87 -2.60 -2.69 -19.25
CA ALA A 87 -3.17 -3.11 -17.97
C ALA A 87 -3.24 -1.97 -16.94
N SER A 88 -2.38 -0.94 -17.02
CA SER A 88 -2.37 0.16 -16.05
C SER A 88 -3.73 0.87 -15.96
N ALA A 89 -4.42 1.05 -17.08
CA ALA A 89 -5.77 1.63 -17.13
C ALA A 89 -6.87 0.74 -16.50
N ARG A 90 -6.59 -0.55 -16.30
CA ARG A 90 -7.52 -1.54 -15.73
C ARG A 90 -7.22 -1.88 -14.28
N LEU A 91 -6.05 -1.48 -13.75
CA LEU A 91 -5.70 -1.72 -12.36
C LEU A 91 -6.75 -1.07 -11.46
N LYS A 92 -7.28 -1.87 -10.53
CA LYS A 92 -8.20 -1.41 -9.47
C LYS A 92 -7.49 -1.15 -8.15
N MET A 93 -6.24 -1.57 -8.06
CA MET A 93 -5.39 -1.31 -6.92
C MET A 93 -3.94 -1.33 -7.33
N VAL A 94 -3.13 -0.59 -6.58
CA VAL A 94 -1.67 -0.54 -6.67
C VAL A 94 -1.12 -0.63 -5.26
N LEU A 95 0.17 -0.96 -5.13
CA LEU A 95 0.80 -1.05 -3.83
C LEU A 95 2.26 -0.56 -3.86
N ALA A 96 2.77 -0.21 -2.69
CA ALA A 96 4.13 0.26 -2.47
C ALA A 96 4.63 -0.24 -1.10
N ALA A 97 5.95 -0.25 -0.93
CA ALA A 97 6.62 -0.82 0.23
C ALA A 97 7.74 0.09 0.76
N GLY A 98 7.67 0.49 2.02
CA GLY A 98 8.72 1.32 2.62
C GLY A 98 8.36 1.92 3.99
N LYS A 99 9.31 2.64 4.58
CA LYS A 99 9.08 3.39 5.82
C LYS A 99 8.11 4.55 5.65
N ARG A 100 8.21 5.30 4.55
CA ARG A 100 7.37 6.47 4.24
C ARG A 100 6.81 6.33 2.83
N ILE A 101 5.50 6.46 2.72
CA ILE A 101 4.75 6.42 1.46
C ILE A 101 4.03 7.74 1.26
N VAL A 102 4.20 8.35 0.08
CA VAL A 102 3.47 9.52 -0.39
C VAL A 102 2.39 9.07 -1.35
N LEU A 103 1.17 9.53 -1.14
CA LEU A 103 0.04 9.27 -2.03
C LEU A 103 -0.01 10.36 -3.09
N SER A 104 -0.19 9.98 -4.35
CA SER A 104 -0.28 10.92 -5.47
C SER A 104 -1.34 10.51 -6.49
N CYS A 105 -2.10 11.48 -7.01
CA CYS A 105 -3.03 11.25 -8.12
C CYS A 105 -2.44 11.60 -9.50
N ASP A 106 -1.23 12.17 -9.54
CA ASP A 106 -0.56 12.65 -10.75
C ASP A 106 0.39 11.62 -11.39
N ILE A 107 0.34 10.37 -10.93
CA ILE A 107 1.17 9.28 -11.46
C ILE A 107 0.33 8.18 -12.11
N THR A 108 0.92 7.50 -13.11
CA THR A 108 0.26 6.38 -13.78
C THR A 108 0.28 5.12 -12.89
N PRO A 109 -0.88 4.50 -12.61
CA PRO A 109 -0.98 3.32 -11.75
C PRO A 109 -0.05 2.17 -12.16
N GLY A 110 0.71 1.68 -11.18
CA GLY A 110 1.53 0.46 -11.30
C GLY A 110 2.76 0.60 -12.19
N THR A 111 3.16 1.82 -12.59
CA THR A 111 4.29 2.02 -13.52
C THR A 111 5.52 2.67 -12.89
N HIS A 112 5.44 3.05 -11.62
CA HIS A 112 6.51 3.75 -10.91
C HIS A 112 7.29 2.74 -10.05
N PRO A 113 8.60 2.57 -10.28
CA PRO A 113 9.43 1.70 -9.43
C PRO A 113 9.69 2.30 -8.05
N GLU A 114 9.51 3.61 -7.88
CA GLU A 114 9.75 4.32 -6.63
C GLU A 114 8.77 3.90 -5.53
N GLN A 115 9.22 3.01 -4.64
CA GLN A 115 8.36 2.45 -3.59
C GLN A 115 7.98 3.42 -2.45
N HIS A 116 8.49 4.65 -2.48
CA HIS A 116 8.05 5.71 -1.57
C HIS A 116 6.84 6.49 -2.11
N LEU A 117 6.38 6.18 -3.32
CA LEU A 117 5.30 6.86 -4.02
C LEU A 117 4.21 5.85 -4.41
N LEU A 118 2.95 6.21 -4.20
CA LEU A 118 1.82 5.32 -4.46
C LEU A 118 0.68 6.08 -5.12
N CYS A 119 0.20 5.54 -6.25
CA CYS A 119 -0.95 6.12 -6.94
C CYS A 119 -2.20 5.99 -6.06
N ALA A 120 -2.96 7.07 -5.91
CA ALA A 120 -4.20 7.09 -5.14
C ALA A 120 -5.26 7.99 -5.79
N MET A 121 -6.48 7.91 -5.25
CA MET A 121 -7.55 8.82 -5.66
C MET A 121 -7.22 10.26 -5.22
N TYR A 122 -7.72 11.24 -5.97
CA TYR A 122 -7.39 12.67 -5.82
C TYR A 122 -7.56 13.22 -4.39
N GLU A 123 -8.50 12.66 -3.61
CA GLU A 123 -8.74 13.08 -2.23
C GLU A 123 -7.56 12.77 -1.29
N PHE A 124 -6.68 11.84 -1.67
CA PHE A 124 -5.50 11.45 -0.92
C PHE A 124 -4.22 12.12 -1.43
N ASP A 125 -4.30 12.96 -2.46
CA ASP A 125 -3.10 13.53 -3.08
C ASP A 125 -2.27 14.35 -2.08
N GLY A 126 -0.95 14.12 -2.09
CA GLY A 126 0.00 14.77 -1.18
C GLY A 126 0.02 14.21 0.25
N ALA A 127 -0.88 13.29 0.61
CA ALA A 127 -0.89 12.67 1.93
C ALA A 127 0.33 11.76 2.15
N GLU A 128 0.74 11.64 3.42
CA GLU A 128 1.85 10.77 3.81
C GLU A 128 1.44 9.72 4.84
N ILE A 129 1.99 8.52 4.68
CA ILE A 129 1.86 7.40 5.60
C ILE A 129 3.26 7.00 6.05
N LEU A 130 3.53 7.11 7.36
CA LEU A 130 4.83 6.84 7.96
C LEU A 130 4.74 5.69 8.96
N GLY A 131 5.57 4.67 8.77
CA GLY A 131 5.77 3.60 9.74
C GLY A 131 6.61 4.08 10.92
N VAL A 132 6.06 3.94 12.12
CA VAL A 132 6.72 4.26 13.40
C VAL A 132 6.61 3.09 14.36
N GLU A 133 7.46 3.00 15.37
CA GLU A 133 7.37 1.91 16.36
C GLU A 133 5.94 1.78 16.93
N GLY A 134 5.37 0.57 16.84
CA GLY A 134 4.04 0.26 17.38
C GLY A 134 2.84 0.85 16.62
N GLY A 135 3.05 1.55 15.51
CA GLY A 135 1.95 2.17 14.78
C GLY A 135 2.29 2.85 13.46
N VAL A 136 1.41 3.76 13.06
CA VAL A 136 1.47 4.52 11.81
C VAL A 136 1.14 5.98 12.10
N GLU A 137 1.84 6.91 11.45
CA GLU A 137 1.46 8.31 11.39
C GLU A 137 0.88 8.63 10.02
N LEU A 138 -0.27 9.33 10.03
CA LEU A 138 -0.94 9.83 8.85
C LEU A 138 -0.83 11.35 8.84
N LYS A 139 -0.45 11.94 7.71
CA LYS A 139 -0.40 13.40 7.50
C LYS A 139 -1.22 13.77 6.29
N GLY A 140 -2.04 14.82 6.39
CA GLY A 140 -2.93 15.24 5.30
C GLY A 140 -4.17 14.34 5.16
N LEU A 141 -4.50 13.57 6.19
CA LEU A 141 -5.62 12.61 6.24
C LEU A 141 -6.52 12.83 7.47
N GLU A 142 -6.48 14.03 8.05
CA GLU A 142 -7.23 14.38 9.27
C GLU A 142 -8.75 14.32 9.06
N TRP A 143 -9.19 14.43 7.81
CA TRP A 143 -10.58 14.34 7.38
C TRP A 143 -11.07 12.89 7.21
N ALA A 144 -10.15 11.94 7.04
CA ALA A 144 -10.49 10.58 6.64
C ALA A 144 -10.93 9.74 7.85
N LYS A 145 -11.98 8.92 7.65
CA LYS A 145 -12.33 7.88 8.62
C LYS A 145 -11.31 6.75 8.51
N TYR A 146 -10.90 6.19 9.63
CA TYR A 146 -10.07 4.99 9.64
C TYR A 146 -10.69 3.84 10.44
N GLU A 147 -10.42 2.61 9.99
CA GLU A 147 -10.88 1.37 10.62
C GLU A 147 -9.70 0.41 10.76
N ARG A 148 -9.64 -0.33 11.87
CA ARG A 148 -8.69 -1.43 12.05
C ARG A 148 -9.42 -2.74 11.86
N ARG A 149 -8.82 -3.66 11.09
CA ARG A 149 -9.34 -5.02 10.87
C ARG A 149 -8.23 -6.04 11.07
N GLY A 150 -8.61 -7.28 11.36
CA GLY A 150 -7.65 -8.39 11.37
C GLY A 150 -7.07 -8.63 9.97
N PHE A 151 -5.76 -8.87 9.90
CA PHE A 151 -5.05 -9.13 8.65
C PHE A 151 -4.68 -10.61 8.49
N SER A 152 -4.17 -11.24 9.55
CA SER A 152 -3.59 -12.60 9.52
C SER A 152 -4.59 -13.74 9.74
N SER A 153 -5.89 -13.45 9.83
CA SER A 153 -6.96 -14.45 9.79
C SER A 153 -7.76 -14.27 8.49
N LEU A 154 -7.52 -15.15 7.52
CA LEU A 154 -8.50 -15.38 6.44
C LEU A 154 -9.77 -16.00 7.04
#